data_AF-A0A2U8RM44-F1
#
_entry.id   AF-A0A2U8RM44-F1
#
_cell.length_a   1.000
_cell.length_b   1.000
_cell.length_c   1.000
_cell.angle_alpha   90.00
_cell.angle_beta   90.00
_cell.angle_gamma   90.00
#
_symmetry.space_group_name_H-M   'P 1'
#
loop_
_entity.id
_entity.type
_entity.pdbx_description
1 polymer ?
#
loop_
_entity_poly.entity_id
_entity_poly.type
_entity_poly.pdbx_seq_one_letter_code
_entity_poly.pdbx_strand_id
1 'polypeptide(L)'
;MKKLLSTITIIAILGILAAVGFFGYNKYQEVELEKNKLQAQQKINEDNNSQSDSKTVNDESQNNSQEQDNDGGQTVKVHEGSSERTADKDEFSDLKVNRDNVFDYVIAAVNQTEGGDASLIKFQQPEFSAQDDGIWRIAANNKSGHGSYTFIVDQDGTVQIWDGLMNEKIEEQKVTIE
;
A
#
# COMPACT_ATOMS: atom_id res chain seq x y z
N MET A 1 -0.90 58.83 3.84
CA MET A 1 -0.41 57.57 4.43
C MET A 1 -1.51 56.51 4.65
N LYS A 2 -2.72 56.87 5.12
CA LYS A 2 -3.82 55.88 5.33
C LYS A 2 -4.31 55.17 4.05
N LYS A 3 -4.31 55.87 2.90
CA LYS A 3 -4.74 55.30 1.60
C LYS A 3 -3.76 54.28 1.01
N LEU A 4 -2.46 54.41 1.31
CA LEU A 4 -1.42 53.47 0.82
C LEU A 4 -1.41 52.16 1.61
N LEU A 5 -1.60 52.20 2.94
CA LEU A 5 -1.71 50.98 3.75
C LEU A 5 -2.98 50.16 3.39
N SER A 6 -4.09 50.83 3.07
CA SER A 6 -5.34 50.16 2.71
C SER A 6 -5.24 49.36 1.41
N THR A 7 -4.52 49.87 0.40
CA THR A 7 -4.37 49.20 -0.91
C THR A 7 -3.46 47.97 -0.81
N ILE A 8 -2.39 48.03 -0.02
CA ILE A 8 -1.46 46.89 0.17
C ILE A 8 -2.16 45.72 0.87
N THR A 9 -3.04 46.01 1.84
CA THR A 9 -3.78 44.99 2.60
C THR A 9 -4.79 44.24 1.72
N ILE A 10 -5.45 44.94 0.77
CA ILE A 10 -6.40 44.31 -0.17
C ILE A 10 -5.69 43.39 -1.16
N ILE A 11 -4.50 43.79 -1.65
CA ILE A 11 -3.70 42.96 -2.56
C ILE A 11 -3.21 41.68 -1.88
N ALA A 12 -2.83 41.75 -0.61
CA ALA A 12 -2.41 40.57 0.16
C ALA A 12 -3.54 39.54 0.34
N ILE A 13 -4.77 40.00 0.61
CA ILE A 13 -5.93 39.10 0.78
C ILE A 13 -6.32 38.44 -0.56
N LEU A 14 -6.29 39.19 -1.67
CA LEU A 14 -6.56 38.65 -3.01
C LEU A 14 -5.49 37.63 -3.45
N GLY A 15 -4.22 37.85 -3.08
CA GLY A 15 -3.14 36.90 -3.36
C GLY A 15 -3.30 35.55 -2.64
N ILE A 16 -3.76 35.56 -1.38
CA ILE A 16 -4.01 34.33 -0.62
C ILE A 16 -5.16 33.53 -1.23
N LEU A 17 -6.27 34.18 -1.61
CA LEU A 17 -7.44 33.50 -2.21
C LEU A 17 -7.13 32.82 -3.56
N ALA A 18 -6.27 33.42 -4.39
CA ALA A 18 -5.83 32.80 -5.63
C ALA A 18 -5.00 31.52 -5.41
N ALA A 19 -4.19 31.48 -4.34
CA ALA A 19 -3.38 30.30 -4.01
C ALA A 19 -4.24 29.12 -3.50
N VAL A 20 -5.28 29.39 -2.70
CA VAL A 20 -6.19 28.32 -2.23
C VAL A 20 -7.05 27.75 -3.36
N GLY A 21 -7.48 28.61 -4.31
CA GLY A 21 -8.23 28.18 -5.50
C GLY A 21 -7.42 27.29 -6.45
N PHE A 22 -6.14 27.61 -6.66
CA PHE A 22 -5.27 26.85 -7.57
C PHE A 22 -4.90 25.46 -7.00
N PHE A 23 -4.62 25.37 -5.69
CA PHE A 23 -4.37 24.08 -5.03
C PHE A 23 -5.62 23.21 -4.89
N GLY A 24 -6.78 23.81 -4.59
CA GLY A 24 -8.05 23.08 -4.49
C GLY A 24 -8.50 22.47 -5.82
N TYR A 25 -8.32 23.19 -6.93
CA TYR A 25 -8.75 22.73 -8.25
C TYR A 25 -7.88 21.59 -8.80
N ASN A 26 -6.55 21.66 -8.66
CA ASN A 26 -5.65 20.59 -9.12
C ASN A 26 -5.90 19.27 -8.36
N LYS A 27 -6.13 19.33 -7.05
CA LYS A 27 -6.40 18.13 -6.24
C LYS A 27 -7.76 17.49 -6.56
N TYR A 28 -8.71 18.23 -7.12
CA TYR A 28 -10.03 17.72 -7.51
C TYR A 28 -9.99 16.97 -8.86
N GLN A 29 -9.18 17.43 -9.82
CA GLN A 29 -9.01 16.79 -11.13
C GLN A 29 -8.32 15.43 -11.04
N GLU A 30 -7.35 15.26 -10.13
CA GLU A 30 -6.70 13.95 -9.91
C GLU A 30 -7.69 12.89 -9.42
N VAL A 31 -8.58 13.25 -8.49
CA VAL A 31 -9.58 12.31 -7.93
C VAL A 31 -10.62 11.88 -8.96
N GLU A 32 -11.03 12.76 -9.88
CA GLU A 32 -11.97 12.39 -10.96
C GLU A 32 -11.29 11.54 -12.05
N LEU A 33 -10.01 11.79 -12.35
CA LEU A 33 -9.24 10.97 -13.29
C LEU A 33 -9.04 9.54 -12.77
N GLU A 34 -8.74 9.39 -11.48
CA GLU A 34 -8.60 8.08 -10.83
C GLU A 34 -9.92 7.30 -10.78
N LYS A 35 -11.05 7.97 -10.46
CA LYS A 35 -12.37 7.33 -10.50
C LYS A 35 -12.76 6.84 -11.89
N ASN A 36 -12.46 7.60 -12.93
CA ASN A 36 -12.74 7.19 -14.32
C ASN A 36 -11.84 6.04 -14.79
N LYS A 37 -10.57 6.00 -14.38
CA LYS A 37 -9.69 4.84 -14.65
C LYS A 37 -10.15 3.57 -13.94
N LEU A 38 -10.64 3.69 -12.70
CA LEU A 38 -11.13 2.56 -11.92
C LEU A 38 -12.44 1.99 -12.48
N GLN A 39 -13.37 2.82 -12.96
CA GLN A 39 -14.59 2.36 -13.63
C GLN A 39 -14.31 1.73 -15.01
N ALA A 40 -13.30 2.22 -15.74
CA ALA A 40 -12.92 1.62 -17.02
C ALA A 40 -12.32 0.21 -16.86
N GLN A 41 -11.59 -0.07 -15.77
CA GLN A 41 -11.08 -1.42 -15.49
C GLN A 41 -12.17 -2.38 -15.00
N GLN A 42 -13.17 -1.90 -14.26
CA GLN A 42 -14.31 -2.75 -13.87
C GLN A 42 -15.18 -3.18 -15.07
N LYS A 43 -15.39 -2.30 -16.05
CA LYS A 43 -16.15 -2.65 -17.27
C LYS A 43 -15.46 -3.69 -18.17
N ILE A 44 -14.13 -3.79 -18.14
CA ILE A 44 -13.40 -4.79 -18.95
C ILE A 44 -13.52 -6.20 -18.35
N ASN A 45 -13.76 -6.32 -17.04
CA ASN A 45 -13.90 -7.60 -16.35
C ASN A 45 -15.33 -8.19 -16.41
N GLU A 46 -16.36 -7.38 -16.69
CA GLU A 46 -17.74 -7.87 -16.78
C GLU A 46 -18.09 -8.51 -18.14
N ASP A 47 -17.35 -8.19 -19.22
CA ASP A 47 -17.69 -8.64 -20.58
C ASP A 47 -17.05 -9.98 -21.00
N ASN A 48 -16.21 -10.61 -20.18
CA ASN A 48 -15.47 -11.84 -20.55
C ASN A 48 -16.08 -13.15 -20.02
N ASN A 49 -17.23 -13.13 -19.35
CA ASN A 49 -17.88 -14.37 -18.90
C ASN A 49 -19.08 -14.75 -19.77
N SER A 50 -18.79 -15.26 -20.97
CA SER A 50 -19.73 -16.08 -21.71
C SER A 50 -19.09 -17.40 -22.11
N GLN A 51 -19.54 -18.44 -21.41
CA GLN A 51 -19.80 -19.79 -21.93
C GLN A 51 -18.63 -20.78 -22.00
N SER A 52 -18.57 -21.65 -20.98
CA SER A 52 -18.53 -23.09 -21.25
C SER A 52 -19.09 -23.88 -20.06
N ASP A 53 -20.25 -24.50 -20.28
CA ASP A 53 -20.87 -25.49 -19.40
C ASP A 53 -20.09 -26.81 -19.41
N SER A 54 -19.84 -27.39 -18.24
CA SER A 54 -20.01 -28.82 -18.03
C SER A 54 -20.21 -29.13 -16.54
N LYS A 55 -21.40 -29.67 -16.23
CA LYS A 55 -21.81 -30.23 -14.94
C LYS A 55 -20.93 -31.44 -14.54
N THR A 56 -20.59 -31.56 -13.26
CA THR A 56 -20.93 -32.71 -12.41
C THR A 56 -20.78 -32.32 -10.93
N VAL A 57 -21.80 -32.67 -10.16
CA VAL A 57 -22.02 -32.39 -8.73
C VAL A 57 -21.41 -33.53 -7.89
N ASN A 58 -20.78 -33.24 -6.76
CA ASN A 58 -21.13 -33.81 -5.45
C ASN A 58 -20.18 -33.39 -4.30
N ASP A 59 -20.85 -32.90 -3.25
CA ASP A 59 -20.62 -32.94 -1.81
C ASP A 59 -19.35 -32.40 -1.13
N GLU A 60 -19.64 -31.38 -0.30
CA GLU A 60 -19.14 -31.09 1.03
C GLU A 60 -17.74 -31.58 1.42
N SER A 61 -16.79 -30.66 1.36
CA SER A 61 -16.05 -30.31 2.57
C SER A 61 -15.77 -28.81 2.53
N GLN A 62 -16.40 -28.06 3.44
CA GLN A 62 -15.96 -26.71 3.78
C GLN A 62 -14.53 -26.80 4.31
N ASN A 63 -13.55 -26.60 3.44
CA ASN A 63 -12.21 -26.22 3.89
C ASN A 63 -12.10 -24.73 3.64
N ASN A 64 -12.28 -23.96 4.71
CA ASN A 64 -12.08 -22.53 4.75
C ASN A 64 -10.57 -22.27 4.64
N SER A 65 -10.03 -22.45 3.45
CA SER A 65 -8.67 -22.06 3.11
C SER A 65 -8.66 -20.54 3.02
N GLN A 66 -8.16 -19.93 4.09
CA GLN A 66 -7.78 -18.54 4.18
C GLN A 66 -6.99 -18.16 2.91
N GLU A 67 -7.61 -17.42 1.97
CA GLU A 67 -6.91 -16.77 0.86
C GLU A 67 -6.04 -15.65 1.44
N GLN A 68 -4.92 -16.08 2.00
CA GLN A 68 -3.72 -15.28 2.10
C GLN A 68 -3.18 -15.27 0.67
N ASP A 69 -3.29 -14.15 -0.04
CA ASP A 69 -2.50 -13.90 -1.27
C ASP A 69 -1.00 -13.76 -0.89
N ASN A 70 -0.49 -14.67 -0.06
CA ASN A 70 0.91 -14.92 0.26
C ASN A 70 1.50 -15.95 -0.72
N ASP A 71 0.89 -16.12 -1.89
CA ASP A 71 1.53 -16.91 -2.94
C ASP A 71 2.94 -16.35 -3.10
N GLY A 72 3.92 -17.24 -2.94
CA GLY A 72 5.36 -16.95 -3.00
C GLY A 72 5.73 -16.61 -4.44
N GLY A 73 5.13 -15.53 -4.94
CA GLY A 73 5.22 -15.09 -6.31
C GLY A 73 6.66 -15.07 -6.72
N GLN A 74 6.95 -15.74 -7.84
CA GLN A 74 8.29 -15.80 -8.42
C GLN A 74 8.81 -14.40 -8.78
N THR A 75 7.90 -13.43 -8.90
CA THR A 75 8.24 -12.07 -9.25
C THR A 75 7.95 -11.06 -8.15
N VAL A 76 8.77 -10.01 -8.13
CA VAL A 76 8.71 -8.91 -7.18
C VAL A 76 8.64 -7.60 -7.95
N LYS A 77 7.79 -6.67 -7.52
CA LYS A 77 7.82 -5.30 -8.01
C LYS A 77 8.94 -4.54 -7.32
N VAL A 78 9.78 -3.89 -8.11
CA VAL A 78 10.99 -3.21 -7.67
C VAL A 78 10.93 -1.75 -8.07
N HIS A 79 11.16 -0.88 -7.09
CA HIS A 79 11.23 0.56 -7.28
C HIS A 79 12.70 1.01 -7.22
N GLU A 80 13.16 1.68 -8.28
CA GLU A 80 14.52 2.21 -8.44
C GLU A 80 14.43 3.69 -8.80
N GLY A 81 14.38 4.55 -7.77
CA GLY A 81 14.14 5.98 -7.95
C GLY A 81 12.77 6.24 -8.58
N SER A 82 12.76 6.79 -9.80
CA SER A 82 11.54 7.06 -10.57
C SER A 82 11.11 5.91 -11.50
N SER A 83 11.86 4.81 -11.52
CA SER A 83 11.58 3.64 -12.36
C SER A 83 10.92 2.53 -11.54
N GLU A 84 9.99 1.81 -12.17
CA GLU A 84 9.41 0.57 -11.65
C GLU A 84 9.71 -0.57 -12.63
N ARG A 85 10.14 -1.71 -12.10
CA ARG A 85 10.31 -2.95 -12.88
C ARG A 85 9.79 -4.14 -12.12
N THR A 86 9.61 -5.25 -12.83
CA THR A 86 9.38 -6.56 -12.24
C THR A 86 10.67 -7.36 -12.32
N ALA A 87 11.03 -8.01 -11.22
CA ALA A 87 12.23 -8.79 -11.05
C ALA A 87 11.88 -10.20 -10.58
N ASP A 88 12.78 -11.16 -10.78
CA ASP A 88 12.66 -12.48 -10.16
C ASP A 88 13.02 -12.38 -8.67
N LYS A 89 12.34 -13.13 -7.81
CA LYS A 89 12.58 -13.12 -6.37
C LYS A 89 14.02 -13.52 -6.02
N ASP A 90 14.64 -14.35 -6.85
CA ASP A 90 15.98 -14.87 -6.60
C ASP A 90 17.06 -13.78 -6.72
N GLU A 91 16.77 -12.67 -7.42
CA GLU A 91 17.65 -11.49 -7.48
C GLU A 91 17.93 -10.88 -6.09
N PHE A 92 17.01 -11.08 -5.14
CA PHE A 92 17.08 -10.53 -3.79
C PHE A 92 17.27 -11.61 -2.72
N SER A 93 17.52 -12.85 -3.12
CA SER A 93 17.61 -13.99 -2.19
C SER A 93 18.80 -13.87 -1.22
N ASP A 94 19.89 -13.21 -1.63
CA ASP A 94 21.07 -12.96 -0.80
C ASP A 94 20.83 -11.90 0.30
N LEU A 95 19.72 -11.16 0.23
CA LEU A 95 19.37 -10.17 1.26
C LEU A 95 18.91 -10.86 2.54
N LYS A 96 19.23 -10.25 3.69
CA LYS A 96 18.79 -10.75 5.01
C LYS A 96 17.26 -10.75 5.08
N VAL A 97 16.63 -9.67 4.62
CA VAL A 97 15.19 -9.60 4.44
C VAL A 97 14.92 -9.69 2.95
N ASN A 98 14.23 -10.75 2.54
CA ASN A 98 13.96 -11.08 1.15
C ASN A 98 12.51 -11.49 0.96
N ARG A 99 12.14 -11.81 -0.28
CA ARG A 99 10.76 -12.14 -0.65
C ARG A 99 10.18 -13.34 0.10
N ASP A 100 11.04 -14.26 0.54
CA ASP A 100 10.62 -15.51 1.17
C ASP A 100 10.35 -15.31 2.67
N ASN A 101 11.00 -14.36 3.33
CA ASN A 101 10.89 -14.15 4.79
C ASN A 101 10.31 -12.81 5.24
N VAL A 102 10.09 -11.84 4.33
CA VAL A 102 9.62 -10.49 4.70
C VAL A 102 8.29 -10.50 5.47
N PHE A 103 7.39 -11.43 5.15
CA PHE A 103 6.13 -11.57 5.88
C PHE A 103 6.33 -12.07 7.32
N ASP A 104 7.34 -12.89 7.58
CA ASP A 104 7.61 -13.40 8.92
C ASP A 104 8.00 -12.24 9.85
N TYR A 105 8.79 -11.30 9.35
CA TYR A 105 9.12 -10.06 10.08
C TYR A 105 7.87 -9.24 10.40
N VAL A 106 7.00 -9.00 9.42
CA VAL A 106 5.78 -8.20 9.63
C VAL A 106 4.81 -8.88 10.59
N ILE A 107 4.60 -10.19 10.44
CA ILE A 107 3.71 -10.97 11.32
C ILE A 107 4.24 -10.95 12.75
N ALA A 108 5.54 -11.18 12.93
CA ALA A 108 6.17 -11.13 14.24
C ALA A 108 6.07 -9.73 14.87
N ALA A 109 6.32 -8.66 14.11
CA ALA A 109 6.20 -7.29 14.61
C ALA A 109 4.77 -6.98 15.08
N VAL A 110 3.76 -7.25 14.26
CA VAL A 110 2.35 -7.00 14.61
C VAL A 110 1.95 -7.78 15.85
N ASN A 111 2.38 -9.04 15.99
CA ASN A 111 2.03 -9.85 17.15
C ASN A 111 2.82 -9.47 18.43
N GLN A 112 3.91 -8.70 18.30
CA GLN A 112 4.67 -8.16 19.43
C GLN A 112 4.10 -6.84 19.95
N THR A 113 3.42 -6.07 19.09
CA THR A 113 2.66 -4.87 19.46
C THR A 113 1.58 -5.19 20.49
N GLU A 114 1.42 -4.33 21.50
CA GLU A 114 0.35 -4.51 22.49
C GLU A 114 -1.05 -4.49 21.84
N GLY A 115 -1.75 -5.63 21.92
CA GLY A 115 -3.08 -5.79 21.32
C GLY A 115 -3.08 -5.99 19.80
N GLY A 116 -1.91 -6.16 19.18
CA GLY A 116 -1.80 -6.50 17.76
C GLY A 116 -2.08 -7.97 17.48
N ASP A 117 -2.75 -8.24 16.35
CA ASP A 117 -3.01 -9.59 15.86
C ASP A 117 -2.94 -9.60 14.33
N ALA A 118 -1.86 -10.18 13.80
CA ALA A 118 -1.61 -10.26 12.37
C ALA A 118 -2.67 -11.10 11.64
N SER A 119 -3.37 -12.00 12.34
CA SER A 119 -4.44 -12.80 11.75
C SER A 119 -5.66 -11.96 11.34
N LEU A 120 -5.81 -10.74 11.89
CA LEU A 120 -6.86 -9.79 11.56
C LEU A 120 -6.50 -8.89 10.36
N ILE A 121 -5.31 -9.05 9.79
CA ILE A 121 -4.79 -8.20 8.72
C ILE A 121 -4.79 -8.98 7.40
N LYS A 122 -5.24 -8.33 6.32
CA LYS A 122 -5.08 -8.79 4.94
C LYS A 122 -3.91 -8.05 4.31
N PHE A 123 -2.77 -8.73 4.20
CA PHE A 123 -1.58 -8.22 3.55
C PHE A 123 -1.70 -8.27 2.03
N GLN A 124 -1.08 -7.29 1.36
CA GLN A 124 -0.86 -7.30 -0.08
C GLN A 124 0.55 -7.80 -0.38
N GLN A 125 0.82 -8.05 -1.66
CA GLN A 125 2.13 -8.50 -2.12
C GLN A 125 3.23 -7.49 -1.76
N PRO A 126 4.40 -7.97 -1.30
CA PRO A 126 5.50 -7.10 -0.90
C PRO A 126 6.16 -6.49 -2.12
N GLU A 127 6.53 -5.22 -2.01
CA GLU A 127 7.23 -4.46 -3.04
C GLU A 127 8.61 -4.07 -2.51
N PHE A 128 9.64 -4.29 -3.31
CA PHE A 128 11.01 -3.93 -2.95
C PHE A 128 11.33 -2.52 -3.46
N SER A 129 12.04 -1.74 -2.66
CA SER A 129 12.63 -0.48 -3.06
C SER A 129 14.13 -0.58 -2.90
N ALA A 130 14.86 -0.49 -4.00
CA ALA A 130 16.33 -0.53 -4.00
C ALA A 130 16.96 0.81 -3.54
N GLN A 131 16.14 1.74 -3.03
CA GLN A 131 16.60 2.96 -2.36
C GLN A 131 16.93 2.64 -0.90
N ASP A 132 17.96 3.29 -0.33
CA ASP A 132 18.38 3.17 1.08
C ASP A 132 18.51 1.72 1.59
N ASP A 133 19.69 1.10 1.41
CA ASP A 133 20.05 -0.28 1.81
C ASP A 133 19.08 -1.42 1.39
N GLY A 134 18.00 -1.09 0.66
CA GLY A 134 16.99 -2.04 0.19
C GLY A 134 15.88 -2.26 1.22
N ILE A 135 14.76 -1.56 1.07
CA ILE A 135 13.61 -1.71 1.97
C ILE A 135 12.46 -2.46 1.31
N TRP A 136 11.69 -3.18 2.12
CA TRP A 136 10.45 -3.81 1.68
C TRP A 136 9.25 -3.02 2.17
N ARG A 137 8.28 -2.81 1.28
CA ARG A 137 6.99 -2.19 1.58
C ARG A 137 5.87 -3.20 1.41
N ILE A 138 5.01 -3.32 2.41
CA ILE A 138 3.80 -4.13 2.34
C ILE A 138 2.62 -3.27 2.74
N ALA A 139 1.71 -3.03 1.79
CA ALA A 139 0.43 -2.42 2.11
C ALA A 139 -0.54 -3.49 2.63
N ALA A 140 -1.47 -3.10 3.51
CA ALA A 140 -2.41 -4.04 4.11
C ALA A 140 -3.71 -3.34 4.51
N ASN A 141 -4.76 -4.14 4.75
CA ASN A 141 -6.03 -3.66 5.28
C ASN A 141 -6.48 -4.52 6.45
N ASN A 142 -7.25 -3.95 7.37
CA ASN A 142 -7.93 -4.75 8.38
C ASN A 142 -9.00 -5.63 7.70
N LYS A 143 -9.09 -6.90 8.09
CA LYS A 143 -10.12 -7.83 7.58
C LYS A 143 -11.55 -7.39 7.92
N SER A 144 -11.73 -6.57 8.95
CA SER A 144 -13.03 -5.95 9.26
C SER A 144 -13.51 -4.95 8.19
N GLY A 145 -12.62 -4.50 7.29
CA GLY A 145 -12.90 -3.47 6.29
C GLY A 145 -12.66 -2.04 6.78
N HIS A 146 -12.26 -1.85 8.04
CA HIS A 146 -11.97 -0.54 8.62
C HIS A 146 -10.49 -0.39 8.97
N GLY A 147 -9.82 0.56 8.31
CA GLY A 147 -8.41 0.85 8.52
C GLY A 147 -7.50 0.14 7.53
N SER A 148 -6.40 0.81 7.21
CA SER A 148 -5.36 0.31 6.32
C SER A 148 -4.00 0.61 6.94
N TYR A 149 -3.01 -0.19 6.56
CA TYR A 149 -1.67 -0.12 7.10
C TYR A 149 -0.65 -0.12 5.97
N THR A 150 0.49 0.52 6.23
CA THR A 150 1.71 0.32 5.46
C THR A 150 2.81 -0.16 6.39
N PHE A 151 3.44 -1.27 6.03
CA PHE A 151 4.60 -1.81 6.73
C PHE A 151 5.85 -1.53 5.91
N ILE A 152 6.89 -1.03 6.59
CA ILE A 152 8.24 -0.90 6.03
C ILE A 152 9.15 -1.84 6.80
N VAL A 153 9.89 -2.69 6.07
CA VAL A 153 10.85 -3.63 6.66
C VAL A 153 12.23 -3.31 6.14
N ASP A 154 13.12 -2.95 7.06
CA ASP A 154 14.52 -2.67 6.80
C ASP A 154 15.34 -3.96 6.81
N GLN A 155 16.48 -3.99 6.09
CA GLN A 155 17.36 -5.17 6.02
C GLN A 155 17.87 -5.64 7.39
N ASP A 156 17.93 -4.74 8.35
CA ASP A 156 18.40 -5.07 9.68
C ASP A 156 17.34 -5.85 10.50
N GLY A 157 16.09 -5.95 10.03
CA GLY A 157 14.95 -6.59 10.69
C GLY A 157 14.04 -5.63 11.47
N THR A 158 14.24 -4.32 11.32
CA THR A 158 13.33 -3.31 11.88
C THR A 158 12.07 -3.24 11.04
N VAL A 159 10.91 -3.25 11.69
CA VAL A 159 9.60 -3.14 11.06
C VAL A 159 8.92 -1.88 11.56
N GLN A 160 8.53 -1.01 10.65
CA GLN A 160 7.77 0.21 10.94
C GLN A 160 6.32 0.00 10.51
N ILE A 161 5.39 0.26 11.43
CA ILE A 161 3.95 0.11 11.22
C ILE A 161 3.34 1.51 11.08
N TRP A 162 2.68 1.76 9.95
CA TRP A 162 2.07 3.04 9.64
C TRP A 162 0.57 2.92 9.40
N ASP A 163 -0.17 3.96 9.77
CA ASP A 163 -1.58 4.11 9.39
C ASP A 163 -1.70 4.61 7.94
N GLY A 164 -2.61 3.99 7.20
CA GLY A 164 -2.90 4.35 5.81
C GLY A 164 -1.67 4.27 4.90
N LEU A 165 -1.54 5.25 4.01
CA LEU A 165 -0.43 5.41 3.09
C LEU A 165 0.72 6.19 3.76
N MET A 166 1.20 5.69 4.91
CA MET A 166 2.24 6.34 5.71
C MET A 166 1.85 7.73 6.22
N ASN A 167 0.60 7.88 6.66
CA ASN A 167 0.09 9.15 7.20
C ASN A 167 0.66 9.44 8.58
N GLU A 168 0.67 8.43 9.45
CA GLU A 168 1.15 8.50 10.83
C GLU A 168 1.87 7.19 11.18
N LYS A 169 3.03 7.30 11.84
CA LYS A 169 3.76 6.13 12.33
C LYS A 169 3.10 5.66 13.63
N ILE A 170 2.60 4.43 13.63
CA ILE A 170 1.96 3.81 14.78
C ILE A 170 3.04 3.28 15.72
N GLU A 171 3.98 2.49 15.19
CA GLU A 171 5.00 1.82 15.98
C GLU A 171 6.23 1.45 15.14
N GLU A 172 7.31 1.12 15.83
CA GLU A 172 8.52 0.51 15.28
C GLU A 172 8.96 -0.63 16.17
N GLN A 173 9.19 -1.79 15.58
CA GLN A 173 9.60 -2.99 16.31
C GLN A 173 10.85 -3.60 15.68
N LYS A 174 11.83 -3.91 16.52
CA LYS A 174 12.99 -4.68 16.09
C LYS A 174 12.67 -6.18 16.20
N VAL A 175 12.66 -6.86 15.05
CA VAL A 175 12.36 -8.29 14.99
C VAL A 175 13.62 -9.07 14.62
N THR A 176 13.82 -10.20 15.29
CA THR A 176 14.81 -11.21 14.92
C THR A 176 14.05 -12.51 14.70
N ILE A 177 14.13 -13.05 13.48
CA ILE A 177 13.63 -14.38 13.15
C ILE A 177 14.82 -15.36 13.22
N GLU A 178 14.60 -16.54 13.80
CA GLU A 178 15.61 -17.60 13.97
C GLU A 178 15.77 -18.48 12.72
#